data_AF-A0A090T9K4-F1
#
_entry.id   AF-A0A090T9K4-F1
#
_cell.length_a   1.000
_cell.length_b   1.000
_cell.length_c   1.000
_cell.angle_alpha   90.00
_cell.angle_beta   90.00
_cell.angle_gamma   90.00
#
_symmetry.space_group_name_H-M   'P 1'
#
loop_
_entity.id
_entity.type
_entity.pdbx_description
1 polymer ?
#
loop_
_entity_poly.entity_id
_entity_poly.type
_entity_poly.pdbx_seq_one_letter_code
_entity_poly.pdbx_strand_id
1 'polypeptide(L)' 'MSQTIKLDVVSDVVCPWCIIGYKRLEQAIQELGVEDRIDLEWQPFELNLTCHWKVKTCVST' A
#
# COMPACT_ATOMS: atom_id res chain seq x y z
N MET A 1 24.36 -7.33 8.59
CA MET A 1 23.41 -6.20 8.39
C MET A 1 22.27 -6.72 7.52
N SER A 2 21.13 -7.07 8.10
CA SER A 2 19.95 -7.41 7.31
C SER A 2 19.46 -6.12 6.67
N GLN A 3 19.57 -6.00 5.35
CA GLN A 3 19.10 -4.80 4.65
C GLN A 3 17.59 -4.89 4.50
N THR A 4 16.87 -4.23 5.40
CA THR A 4 15.42 -4.07 5.32
C THR A 4 15.09 -3.04 4.24
N ILE A 5 14.20 -3.41 3.32
CA ILE A 5 13.69 -2.56 2.25
C ILE A 5 12.39 -1.93 2.76
N LYS A 6 12.40 -0.60 2.93
CA LYS A 6 11.20 0.17 3.21
C LYS A 6 10.42 0.40 1.92
N LEU A 7 9.14 0.07 1.93
CA LEU A 7 8.24 0.20 0.80
C LEU A 7 7.00 1.01 1.21
N ASP A 8 6.99 2.29 0.82
CA ASP A 8 5.83 3.17 1.01
C ASP A 8 4.83 2.96 -0.13
N VAL A 9 3.66 2.41 0.18
CA VAL A 9 2.57 2.20 -0.78
C VAL A 9 1.53 3.30 -0.63
N VAL A 10 1.42 4.11 -1.68
CA VAL A 10 0.42 5.18 -1.78
C VAL A 10 -0.78 4.64 -2.57
N SER A 11 -1.94 4.51 -1.92
CA SER A 11 -3.14 3.96 -2.56
C SER A 11 -4.41 4.73 -2.22
N ASP A 12 -5.31 4.82 -3.19
CA ASP A 12 -6.65 5.39 -3.06
C ASP A 12 -7.69 4.24 -3.14
N VAL A 13 -8.77 4.35 -2.35
CA VAL A 13 -9.89 3.40 -2.30
C VAL A 13 -10.61 3.31 -3.64
N VAL A 14 -10.61 4.39 -4.44
CA VAL A 14 -11.34 4.44 -5.72
C VAL A 14 -10.50 3.93 -6.90
N CYS A 15 -9.21 3.63 -6.71
CA CYS A 15 -8.32 3.28 -7.81
C CYS A 15 -8.34 1.77 -8.12
N PRO A 16 -8.92 1.33 -9.26
CA PRO A 16 -8.94 -0.09 -9.62
C PRO A 16 -7.54 -0.65 -9.91
N TRP A 17 -6.59 0.21 -10.28
CA TRP A 17 -5.20 -0.18 -10.57
C TRP A 17 -4.38 -0.42 -9.30
N CYS A 18 -4.72 0.21 -8.17
CA CYS A 18 -4.03 -0.01 -6.90
C CYS A 18 -4.14 -1.48 -6.46
N ILE A 19 -5.30 -2.11 -6.64
CA ILE A 19 -5.51 -3.53 -6.33
C ILE A 19 -4.68 -4.43 -7.24
N ILE A 20 -4.60 -4.11 -8.54
CA ILE A 20 -3.82 -4.89 -9.51
C ILE A 20 -2.32 -4.75 -9.21
N GLY A 21 -1.87 -3.53 -8.87
CA GLY A 21 -0.49 -3.24 -8.48
C GLY A 21 -0.07 -3.99 -7.23
N TYR A 22 -0.92 -3.99 -6.19
CA TYR A 22 -0.67 -4.72 -4.94
C TYR A 22 -0.52 -6.22 -5.18
N LYS A 23 -1.40 -6.84 -5.98
CA LYS A 23 -1.27 -8.28 -6.29
C LYS A 23 0.02 -8.63 -7.02
N ARG A 24 0.47 -7.78 -7.95
CA ARG A 24 1.74 -7.98 -8.66
C ARG A 24 2.94 -7.79 -7.73
N LEU A 25 2.87 -6.82 -6.84
CA LEU A 25 3.89 -6.59 -5.82
C LEU A 25 3.98 -7.80 -4.88
N GLU A 26 2.86 -8.29 -4.37
CA GLU A 26 2.80 -9.49 -3.52
C GLU A 26 3.42 -10.70 -4.22
N GLN A 27 3.08 -10.94 -5.48
CA GLN A 27 3.68 -12.03 -6.26
C GLN A 27 5.20 -11.86 -6.42
N ALA A 28 5.68 -10.65 -6.74
CA ALA A 28 7.11 -10.40 -6.87
C ALA A 28 7.86 -10.60 -5.53
N ILE A 29 7.24 -10.23 -4.41
CA ILE A 29 7.81 -10.44 -3.06
C ILE A 29 7.95 -11.93 -2.75
N GLN A 30 6.93 -12.72 -3.10
CA GLN A 30 6.95 -14.18 -2.95
C GLN A 30 8.02 -14.83 -3.85
N GLU A 31 8.12 -14.40 -5.11
CA GLU A 31 9.14 -14.89 -6.05
C GLU A 31 10.58 -14.58 -5.58
N LEU A 32 10.77 -13.42 -4.96
CA LEU A 32 12.07 -12.98 -4.44
C LEU A 32 12.39 -13.58 -3.06
N GLY A 33 11.40 -14.13 -2.34
CA GLY A 33 11.58 -14.70 -0.99
C GLY A 33 12.09 -13.67 0.03
N VAL A 34 11.72 -12.40 -0.14
CA VAL A 34 12.22 -11.27 0.66
C VAL A 34 11.18 -10.76 1.67
N GLU A 35 10.14 -11.54 1.96
CA GLU A 35 9.05 -11.20 2.89
C GLU A 35 9.59 -10.70 4.25
N ASP A 36 10.62 -11.36 4.78
CA ASP A 36 11.24 -11.04 6.08
C ASP A 36 12.10 -9.76 6.06
N ARG A 37 12.32 -9.18 4.87
CA ARG A 37 13.13 -7.99 4.66
C ARG A 37 12.32 -6.79 4.21
N ILE A 38 11.00 -6.91 4.07
CA ILE A 38 10.15 -5.83 3.60
C ILE A 38 9.41 -5.20 4.78
N ASP A 39 9.59 -3.89 4.91
CA ASP A 39 8.83 -3.04 5.82
C ASP A 39 7.84 -2.23 4.99
N LEU A 40 6.56 -2.59 5.04
CA LEU A 40 5.52 -2.05 4.16
C LEU A 40 4.65 -1.03 4.92
N GLU A 41 4.75 0.23 4.54
CA GLU A 41 4.00 1.35 5.14
C GLU A 41 2.94 1.86 4.16
N TRP A 42 1.70 2.04 4.63
CA TRP A 42 0.58 2.50 3.81
C TRP A 42 0.31 3.98 4.04
N GLN A 43 0.38 4.77 2.96
CA GLN A 43 0.10 6.20 2.99
C GLN A 43 -1.20 6.48 2.21
N PRO A 44 -2.30 6.88 2.88
CA PRO A 44 -3.53 7.26 2.20
C PRO A 44 -3.31 8.56 1.41
N PHE A 45 -3.68 8.58 0.13
CA PHE A 45 -3.61 9.77 -0.72
C PHE A 45 -5.00 10.14 -1.22
N GLU A 46 -5.45 11.35 -0.90
CA GLU A 46 -6.69 11.90 -1.46
C GLU A 46 -6.39 12.59 -2.78
N LEU A 47 -6.72 11.94 -3.90
CA LEU A 47 -6.53 12.52 -5.24
C LEU A 47 -7.60 13.60 -5.57
N ASN A 48 -8.51 13.92 -4.64
CA ASN A 48 -9.61 14.87 -4.81
C ASN A 48 -9.55 16.03 -3.81
N LEU A 49 -9.36 17.25 -4.31
CA LEU A 49 -9.49 18.53 -3.57
C LEU A 49 -10.94 18.87 -3.16
N THR A 50 -11.88 17.92 -3.23
CA THR A 50 -13.26 18.08 -2.78
C THR A 50 -13.73 16.85 -2.02
N CYS A 51 -13.12 16.59 -0.86
CA CYS A 51 -13.63 15.57 0.06
C CYS A 51 -14.29 16.22 1.29
N HIS A 52 -15.62 16.31 1.24
CA HIS A 52 -16.48 16.74 2.34
C HIS A 52 -16.93 15.54 3.22
N TRP A 53 -16.10 14.50 3.36
CA TRP A 53 -16.39 13.42 4.29
C TRP A 53 -15.12 12.72 4.79
N LYS A 54 -14.90 12.89 6.09
CA LYS A 54 -13.85 12.35 6.97
C LYS A 54 -13.06 11.14 6.47
N VAL A 55 -11.77 11.37 6.24
CA VAL A 55 -10.65 10.41 6.34
C VAL A 55 -10.45 9.95 7.79
N LYS A 56 -11.42 9.26 8.40
CA LYS A 56 -11.23 8.67 9.75
C LYS A 56 -11.74 7.23 9.94
N THR A 57 -12.31 6.56 8.95
CA THR A 57 -12.88 5.22 9.18
C THR A 57 -12.59 4.21 8.08
N CYS A 58 -11.33 4.11 7.68
CA CYS A 58 -10.80 2.91 7.02
C CYS A 58 -9.62 2.35 7.82
N VAL A 59 -9.82 2.19 9.13
CA VAL A 59 -9.20 1.09 9.86
C VAL A 59 -10.36 0.17 10.19
N SER A 60 -10.29 -1.04 9.65
CA SER A 60 -11.18 -2.15 9.95
C SER A 60 -11.28 -2.37 11.46
N THR A 61 -12.37 -1.89 12.04
CA THR A 61 -13.12 -2.52 13.13
C THR A 61 -14.58 -2.16 12.96
#